data_AF-K2J4V3-F1
#
_entry.id   AF-K2J4V3-F1
#
_cell.length_a   1.000
_cell.length_b   1.000
_cell.length_c   1.000
_cell.angle_alpha   90.00
_cell.angle_beta   90.00
_cell.angle_gamma   90.00
#
_symmetry.space_group_name_H-M   'P 1'
#
loop_
_entity.id
_entity.type
_entity.pdbx_description
1 polymer ?
#
loop_
_entity_poly.entity_id
_entity_poly.type
_entity_poly.pdbx_seq_one_letter_code
_entity_poly.pdbx_strand_id
1 'polypeptide(L)'
;MKALRQFLKCAVASGLFFVGIVVFCTSSAAFAADAVRLDDLFDQLSQADPNEAGRIEQDIVVEMSRSGSDAMDLLLERGRAATQAGDFSSAIGHLTALVDHAPEFPEAYNARATAYFMAGLYGPALKDIGTVLTREPRHFGALSGLAVILEETGDEAVALEVLYKIREIHPQMEGLSARIAALELALGGTAL
;
A
#
# COMPACT_ATOMS: atom_id res chain seq x y z
N MET A 1 -78.60 26.97 -0.21
CA MET A 1 -78.34 28.42 -0.04
C MET A 1 -76.95 28.70 -0.62
N LYS A 2 -76.85 28.92 -1.94
CA LYS A 2 -76.49 30.22 -2.55
C LYS A 2 -75.47 31.04 -1.74
N ALA A 3 -74.23 30.99 -2.24
CA ALA A 3 -73.31 32.09 -2.48
C ALA A 3 -72.97 33.05 -1.33
N LEU A 4 -71.67 33.08 -0.97
CA LEU A 4 -70.97 34.35 -0.85
C LEU A 4 -69.52 34.19 -1.31
N ARG A 5 -69.23 34.74 -2.49
CA ARG A 5 -67.88 34.91 -3.03
C ARG A 5 -67.23 36.13 -2.36
N GLN A 6 -65.89 36.11 -2.38
CA GLN A 6 -65.00 37.22 -2.72
C GLN A 6 -64.27 37.91 -1.55
N PHE A 7 -62.96 37.68 -1.46
CA PHE A 7 -61.87 38.68 -1.34
C PHE A 7 -60.53 37.90 -1.47
N LEU A 8 -60.03 37.70 -2.69
CA LEU A 8 -58.86 38.39 -3.28
C LEU A 8 -57.55 38.39 -2.44
N LYS A 9 -56.56 37.68 -2.99
CA LYS A 9 -55.09 37.93 -3.00
C LYS A 9 -54.28 37.59 -1.75
N CYS A 10 -53.45 36.55 -1.87
CA CYS A 10 -51.98 36.69 -1.89
C CYS A 10 -51.34 35.39 -2.37
N ALA A 11 -50.74 35.44 -3.56
CA ALA A 11 -49.79 34.44 -4.02
C ALA A 11 -48.44 34.72 -3.36
N VAL A 12 -47.84 33.73 -2.71
CA VAL A 12 -46.39 33.68 -2.51
C VAL A 12 -45.96 32.24 -2.79
N ALA A 13 -45.29 32.08 -3.91
CA ALA A 13 -44.51 30.91 -4.25
C ALA A 13 -43.35 30.78 -3.26
N SER A 14 -43.18 29.60 -2.69
CA SER A 14 -41.94 29.15 -2.05
C SER A 14 -41.86 27.68 -2.43
N GLY A 15 -41.08 27.28 -3.43
CA GLY A 15 -39.67 27.60 -3.62
C GLY A 15 -38.90 26.35 -3.21
N LEU A 16 -38.84 25.36 -4.11
CA LEU A 16 -38.00 24.18 -3.97
C LEU A 16 -36.58 24.61 -3.61
N PHE A 17 -36.08 24.23 -2.44
CA PHE A 17 -34.67 24.32 -2.09
C PHE A 17 -34.07 22.91 -2.17
N PHE A 18 -33.85 22.45 -3.40
CA PHE A 18 -32.94 21.36 -3.70
C PHE A 18 -31.53 21.96 -3.62
N VAL A 19 -30.91 21.95 -2.43
CA VAL A 19 -29.47 22.20 -2.32
C VAL A 19 -28.78 20.97 -2.85
N GLY A 20 -28.27 21.10 -4.06
CA GLY A 20 -27.39 20.13 -4.67
C GLY A 20 -26.21 19.87 -3.74
N ILE A 21 -26.10 18.61 -3.30
CA ILE A 21 -24.82 18.04 -2.93
C ILE A 21 -24.02 18.00 -4.24
N VAL A 22 -23.23 19.04 -4.49
CA VAL A 22 -22.11 18.96 -5.43
C VAL A 22 -21.13 17.99 -4.79
N VAL A 23 -21.28 16.71 -5.15
CA VAL A 23 -20.26 15.70 -4.87
C VAL A 23 -18.97 16.20 -5.51
N PHE A 24 -17.98 16.43 -4.66
CA PHE A 24 -16.64 16.87 -4.98
C PHE A 24 -15.96 15.77 -5.81
N CYS A 25 -16.22 15.78 -7.12
CA CYS A 25 -15.77 14.75 -8.07
C CYS A 25 -14.36 15.06 -8.64
N THR A 26 -13.53 15.80 -7.92
CA THR A 26 -12.19 16.21 -8.39
C THR A 26 -11.09 15.26 -7.94
N SER A 27 -11.29 14.50 -6.87
CA SER A 27 -10.27 13.56 -6.36
C SER A 27 -10.06 12.36 -7.27
N SER A 28 -11.10 11.91 -7.98
CA SER A 28 -11.04 10.66 -8.76
C SER A 28 -10.09 10.71 -9.94
N ALA A 29 -9.84 11.89 -10.52
CA ALA A 29 -8.98 12.03 -11.70
C ALA A 29 -7.49 11.98 -11.34
N ALA A 30 -7.10 12.52 -10.18
CA ALA A 30 -5.71 12.49 -9.70
C ALA A 30 -5.29 11.07 -9.31
N PHE A 31 -6.10 10.37 -8.51
CA PHE A 31 -5.84 8.98 -8.14
C PHE A 31 -5.77 8.05 -9.36
N ALA A 32 -6.59 8.28 -10.40
CA ALA A 32 -6.52 7.51 -11.63
C ALA A 32 -5.22 7.76 -12.41
N ALA A 33 -4.72 8.99 -12.44
CA ALA A 33 -3.45 9.31 -13.10
C ALA A 33 -2.25 8.72 -12.36
N ASP A 34 -2.26 8.74 -11.02
CA ASP A 34 -1.20 8.15 -10.19
C ASP A 34 -1.17 6.62 -10.33
N ALA A 35 -2.33 5.97 -10.39
CA ALA A 35 -2.44 4.53 -10.63
C ALA A 35 -1.87 4.13 -12.00
N VAL A 36 -2.24 4.86 -13.07
CA VAL A 36 -1.69 4.61 -14.42
C VAL A 36 -0.17 4.79 -14.44
N ARG A 37 0.34 5.83 -13.77
CA ARG A 37 1.78 6.04 -13.67
C ARG A 37 2.49 4.91 -12.92
N LEU A 38 1.91 4.42 -11.83
CA LEU A 38 2.48 3.32 -11.06
C LEU A 38 2.48 2.01 -11.87
N ASP A 39 1.43 1.75 -12.64
CA ASP A 39 1.36 0.62 -13.57
C ASP A 39 2.47 0.68 -14.62
N ASP A 40 2.66 1.83 -15.27
CA ASP A 40 3.73 2.03 -16.26
C ASP A 40 5.13 1.83 -15.67
N LEU A 41 5.34 2.21 -14.41
CA LEU A 41 6.61 2.01 -13.72
C LEU A 41 6.86 0.53 -13.42
N PHE A 42 5.86 -0.21 -12.99
CA PHE A 42 5.99 -1.66 -12.77
C PHE A 42 6.26 -2.41 -14.06
N ASP A 43 5.59 -2.05 -15.15
CA ASP A 43 5.85 -2.63 -16.47
C ASP A 43 7.29 -2.39 -16.90
N GLN A 44 7.80 -1.17 -16.72
CA GLN A 44 9.21 -0.83 -16.97
C GLN A 44 10.15 -1.64 -16.07
N LEU A 45 9.88 -1.72 -14.77
CA LEU A 45 10.72 -2.43 -13.81
C LEU A 45 10.88 -3.90 -14.17
N SER A 46 9.81 -4.54 -14.65
CA SER A 46 9.81 -5.96 -15.04
C SER A 46 10.74 -6.27 -16.23
N GLN A 47 11.04 -5.26 -17.06
CA GLN A 47 11.88 -5.39 -18.26
C GLN A 47 13.22 -4.66 -18.13
N ALA A 48 13.46 -3.96 -17.02
CA ALA A 48 14.61 -3.10 -16.84
C ALA A 48 15.93 -3.89 -16.81
N ASP A 49 16.97 -3.29 -17.38
CA ASP A 49 18.33 -3.76 -17.17
C ASP A 49 18.86 -3.32 -15.78
N PRO A 50 19.98 -3.88 -15.29
CA PRO A 50 20.52 -3.54 -13.97
C PRO A 50 20.84 -2.05 -13.76
N ASN A 51 21.14 -1.28 -14.81
CA ASN A 51 21.47 0.14 -14.70
C ASN A 51 20.21 1.00 -14.55
N GLU A 52 19.10 0.58 -15.16
CA GLU A 52 17.82 1.30 -15.11
C GLU A 52 16.97 0.93 -13.90
N ALA A 53 17.02 -0.34 -13.48
CA ALA A 53 16.14 -0.91 -12.48
C ALA A 53 16.14 -0.12 -11.16
N GLY A 54 17.32 0.27 -10.65
CA GLY A 54 17.43 1.00 -9.39
C GLY A 54 16.76 2.38 -9.42
N ARG A 55 16.78 3.08 -10.56
CA ARG A 55 16.07 4.36 -10.70
C ARG A 55 14.56 4.14 -10.72
N ILE A 56 14.10 3.15 -11.48
CA ILE A 56 12.66 2.84 -11.58
C ILE A 56 12.11 2.37 -10.24
N GLU A 57 12.86 1.55 -9.51
CA GLU A 57 12.54 1.13 -8.15
C GLU A 57 12.35 2.34 -7.23
N GLN A 58 13.29 3.30 -7.24
CA GLN A 58 13.17 4.53 -6.46
C GLN A 58 11.93 5.33 -6.82
N ASP A 59 11.62 5.47 -8.12
CA ASP A 59 10.42 6.16 -8.58
C ASP A 59 9.15 5.45 -8.05
N ILE A 60 9.09 4.12 -8.09
CA ILE A 60 7.99 3.33 -7.55
C ILE A 60 7.86 3.53 -6.04
N VAL A 61 8.95 3.44 -5.28
CA VAL A 61 8.93 3.63 -3.83
C VAL A 61 8.44 5.03 -3.45
N VAL A 62 8.83 6.05 -4.22
CA VAL A 62 8.34 7.42 -4.04
C VAL A 62 6.84 7.50 -4.29
N GLU A 63 6.35 6.97 -5.41
CA GLU A 63 4.91 7.02 -5.72
C GLU A 63 4.09 6.21 -4.70
N MET A 64 4.55 5.03 -4.30
CA MET A 64 3.89 4.21 -3.27
C MET A 64 3.94 4.84 -1.88
N SER A 65 4.87 5.76 -1.61
CA SER A 65 4.97 6.47 -0.33
C SER A 65 4.09 7.72 -0.26
N ARG A 66 3.38 8.09 -1.33
CA ARG A 66 2.46 9.24 -1.33
C ARG A 66 1.05 8.80 -0.95
N SER A 67 0.58 9.25 0.21
CA SER A 67 -0.81 9.03 0.63
C SER A 67 -1.79 10.04 0.02
N GLY A 68 -1.28 11.12 -0.56
CA GLY A 68 -2.08 12.29 -0.95
C GLY A 68 -2.38 13.25 0.21
N SER A 69 -1.73 13.07 1.37
CA SER A 69 -1.86 13.94 2.54
C SER A 69 -0.53 14.13 3.25
N ASP A 70 -0.02 15.37 3.29
CA ASP A 70 1.22 15.74 3.98
C ASP A 70 1.24 15.27 5.45
N ALA A 71 0.09 15.29 6.12
CA ALA A 71 -0.03 14.85 7.50
C ALA A 71 0.19 13.33 7.65
N MET A 72 -0.32 12.56 6.70
CA MET A 72 -0.17 11.10 6.67
C MET A 72 1.25 10.71 6.22
N ASP A 73 1.81 11.41 5.24
CA ASP A 73 3.18 11.21 4.78
C ASP A 73 4.19 11.52 5.92
N LEU A 74 3.91 12.53 6.74
CA LEU A 74 4.71 12.81 7.94
C LEU A 74 4.64 11.69 9.00
N LEU A 75 3.47 11.06 9.18
CA LEU A 75 3.35 9.90 10.08
C LEU A 75 4.14 8.70 9.53
N LEU A 76 4.13 8.49 8.22
CA LEU A 76 4.93 7.45 7.56
C LEU A 76 6.43 7.70 7.79
N GLU A 77 6.90 8.93 7.55
CA GLU A 77 8.29 9.32 7.77
C GLU A 77 8.73 9.09 9.22
N ARG A 78 7.95 9.58 10.19
CA ARG A 78 8.25 9.39 11.63
C ARG A 78 8.25 7.92 12.02
N GLY A 79 7.31 7.14 11.51
CA GLY A 79 7.25 5.70 11.72
C GLY A 79 8.50 4.99 11.22
N ARG A 80 8.91 5.26 9.98
CA ARG A 80 10.13 4.69 9.39
C ARG A 80 11.39 5.13 10.13
N ALA A 81 11.48 6.41 10.51
CA ALA A 81 12.62 6.93 11.26
C ALA A 81 12.75 6.28 12.65
N ALA A 82 11.63 6.09 13.36
CA ALA A 82 11.61 5.39 14.64
C ALA A 82 12.00 3.91 14.49
N THR A 83 11.54 3.22 13.44
CA THR A 83 11.96 1.85 13.13
C THR A 83 13.47 1.77 12.91
N GLN A 84 14.04 2.69 12.12
CA GLN A 84 15.49 2.75 11.86
C GLN A 84 16.30 3.05 13.14
N ALA A 85 15.72 3.82 14.06
CA ALA A 85 16.33 4.11 15.36
C ALA A 85 16.20 2.95 16.38
N GLY A 86 15.49 1.88 16.04
CA GLY A 86 15.20 0.77 16.95
C GLY A 86 14.11 1.07 17.99
N ASP A 87 13.45 2.23 17.91
CA ASP A 87 12.31 2.58 18.77
C ASP A 87 11.01 2.03 18.16
N PHE A 88 10.86 0.71 18.23
CA PHE A 88 9.73 0.02 17.62
C PHE A 88 8.39 0.39 18.25
N SER A 89 8.38 0.77 19.54
CA SER A 89 7.14 1.19 20.21
C SER A 89 6.62 2.50 19.61
N SER A 90 7.49 3.50 19.45
CA SER A 90 7.10 4.76 18.81
C SER A 90 6.76 4.57 17.33
N ALA A 91 7.51 3.72 16.63
CA ALA A 91 7.25 3.39 15.23
C ALA A 91 5.84 2.83 15.03
N ILE A 92 5.48 1.78 15.79
CA ILE A 92 4.16 1.16 15.75
C ILE A 92 3.07 2.18 16.12
N GLY A 93 3.33 3.07 17.07
CA GLY A 93 2.40 4.15 17.45
C GLY A 93 2.10 5.11 16.29
N HIS A 94 3.13 5.66 15.64
CA HIS A 94 2.97 6.55 14.48
C HIS A 94 2.27 5.86 13.31
N LEU A 95 2.65 4.62 13.02
CA LEU A 95 2.12 3.86 11.90
C LEU A 95 0.71 3.34 12.16
N THR A 96 0.33 3.15 13.42
CA THR A 96 -1.07 2.86 13.80
C THR A 96 -1.95 4.07 13.57
N ALA A 97 -1.53 5.25 14.02
CA ALA A 97 -2.25 6.49 13.72
C ALA A 97 -2.38 6.70 12.20
N LEU A 98 -1.34 6.39 11.43
CA LEU A 98 -1.39 6.44 9.97
C LEU A 98 -2.45 5.49 9.39
N VAL A 99 -2.46 4.23 9.81
CA VAL A 99 -3.46 3.25 9.37
C VAL A 99 -4.88 3.66 9.77
N ASP A 100 -5.07 4.21 10.96
CA ASP A 100 -6.38 4.66 11.45
C ASP A 100 -6.94 5.82 10.61
N HIS A 101 -6.07 6.69 10.09
CA HIS A 101 -6.45 7.87 9.31
C HIS A 101 -6.38 7.67 7.79
N ALA A 102 -5.62 6.69 7.31
CA ALA A 102 -5.48 6.34 5.90
C ALA A 102 -5.58 4.82 5.68
N PRO A 103 -6.74 4.20 5.97
CA PRO A 103 -6.89 2.73 5.95
C PRO A 103 -6.78 2.09 4.56
N GLU A 104 -6.86 2.90 3.50
CA GLU A 104 -6.72 2.48 2.10
C GLU A 104 -5.28 2.53 1.61
N PHE A 105 -4.36 3.13 2.37
CA PHE A 105 -2.97 3.37 1.95
C PHE A 105 -2.08 2.16 2.25
N PRO A 106 -1.65 1.37 1.24
CA PRO A 106 -0.95 0.11 1.48
C PRO A 106 0.38 0.30 2.21
N GLU A 107 1.13 1.35 1.88
CA GLU A 107 2.45 1.60 2.45
C GLU A 107 2.42 1.85 3.96
N ALA A 108 1.30 2.33 4.51
CA ALA A 108 1.10 2.44 5.95
C ALA A 108 1.21 1.07 6.65
N TYR A 109 0.55 0.06 6.08
CA TYR A 109 0.59 -1.32 6.57
C TYR A 109 1.97 -1.95 6.32
N ASN A 110 2.60 -1.70 5.17
CA ASN A 110 3.95 -2.21 4.87
C ASN A 110 5.00 -1.69 5.88
N ALA A 111 4.98 -0.38 6.16
CA ALA A 111 5.88 0.20 7.14
C ALA A 111 5.59 -0.34 8.56
N ARG A 112 4.31 -0.51 8.93
CA ARG A 112 3.96 -1.07 10.24
C ARG A 112 4.32 -2.55 10.37
N ALA A 113 4.17 -3.32 9.29
CA ALA A 113 4.61 -4.70 9.22
C ALA A 113 6.12 -4.81 9.44
N THR A 114 6.90 -3.92 8.81
CA THR A 114 8.36 -3.84 9.04
C THR A 114 8.67 -3.54 10.52
N ALA A 115 7.97 -2.58 11.13
CA ALA A 115 8.16 -2.27 12.56
C ALA A 115 7.80 -3.45 13.47
N TYR A 116 6.70 -4.16 13.17
CA TYR A 116 6.32 -5.38 13.89
C TYR A 116 7.35 -6.50 13.73
N PHE A 117 7.82 -6.74 12.50
CA PHE A 117 8.85 -7.74 12.22
C PHE A 117 10.12 -7.46 13.02
N MET A 118 10.63 -6.22 12.98
CA MET A 118 11.81 -5.80 13.75
C MET A 118 11.62 -5.91 15.28
N ALA A 119 10.38 -5.83 15.76
CA ALA A 119 10.01 -6.06 17.15
C ALA A 119 9.81 -7.56 17.51
N GLY A 120 10.02 -8.49 16.56
CA GLY A 120 9.77 -9.93 16.73
C GLY A 120 8.30 -10.33 16.72
N LEU A 121 7.41 -9.44 16.27
CA LEU A 121 5.97 -9.63 16.23
C LEU A 121 5.50 -10.15 14.86
N TYR A 122 5.86 -11.40 14.53
CA TYR A 122 5.58 -11.99 13.21
C TYR A 122 4.09 -12.08 12.87
N GLY A 123 3.23 -12.44 13.82
CA GLY A 123 1.78 -12.54 13.58
C GLY A 123 1.16 -11.22 13.10
N PRO A 124 1.33 -10.11 13.85
CA PRO A 124 0.93 -8.78 13.39
C PRO A 124 1.57 -8.35 12.06
N ALA A 125 2.86 -8.65 11.85
CA ALA A 125 3.54 -8.33 10.60
C ALA A 125 2.89 -9.04 9.39
N LEU A 126 2.64 -10.35 9.49
CA LEU A 126 1.98 -11.14 8.44
C LEU A 126 0.56 -10.65 8.15
N LYS A 127 -0.18 -10.22 9.17
CA LYS A 127 -1.52 -9.65 9.01
C LYS A 127 -1.48 -8.36 8.18
N ASP A 128 -0.55 -7.45 8.50
CA ASP A 128 -0.40 -6.20 7.78
C ASP A 128 0.12 -6.46 6.35
N ILE A 129 1.09 -7.36 6.16
CA ILE A 129 1.54 -7.81 4.83
C ILE A 129 0.38 -8.34 3.98
N GLY A 130 -0.48 -9.19 4.56
CA GLY A 130 -1.66 -9.71 3.84
C GLY A 130 -2.61 -8.59 3.40
N THR A 131 -2.74 -7.52 4.21
CA THR A 131 -3.52 -6.33 3.85
C THR A 131 -2.87 -5.58 2.68
N VAL A 132 -1.55 -5.42 2.69
CA VAL A 132 -0.79 -4.81 1.60
C VAL A 132 -1.01 -5.58 0.30
N LEU A 133 -0.75 -6.89 0.30
CA LEU A 133 -0.78 -7.73 -0.90
C LEU A 133 -2.19 -7.96 -1.45
N THR A 134 -3.23 -7.75 -0.63
CA THR A 134 -4.63 -7.72 -1.11
C THR A 134 -4.91 -6.46 -1.93
N ARG A 135 -4.24 -5.34 -1.62
CA ARG A 135 -4.47 -4.03 -2.25
C ARG A 135 -3.52 -3.76 -3.41
N GLU A 136 -2.24 -4.03 -3.23
CA GLU A 136 -1.20 -3.93 -4.26
C GLU A 136 -0.39 -5.24 -4.30
N PRO A 137 -0.80 -6.22 -5.11
CA PRO A 137 -0.12 -7.50 -5.22
C PRO A 137 1.33 -7.42 -5.71
N ARG A 138 1.72 -6.33 -6.39
CA ARG A 138 3.08 -6.12 -6.91
C ARG A 138 4.02 -5.44 -5.90
N HIS A 139 3.55 -5.22 -4.66
CA HIS A 139 4.34 -4.55 -3.62
C HIS A 139 5.56 -5.37 -3.21
N PHE A 140 6.68 -5.17 -3.91
CA PHE A 140 7.89 -5.98 -3.73
C PHE A 140 8.54 -5.82 -2.34
N GLY A 141 8.33 -4.69 -1.66
CA GLY A 141 8.70 -4.53 -0.24
C GLY A 141 7.96 -5.52 0.70
N ALA A 142 6.64 -5.62 0.58
CA ALA A 142 5.84 -6.54 1.39
C ALA A 142 6.06 -8.01 0.99
N LEU A 143 6.25 -8.31 -0.30
CA LEU A 143 6.65 -9.65 -0.75
C LEU A 143 8.03 -10.04 -0.18
N SER A 144 9.00 -9.12 -0.17
CA SER A 144 10.31 -9.37 0.44
C SER A 144 10.20 -9.63 1.94
N GLY A 145 9.40 -8.83 2.66
CA GLY A 145 9.12 -9.05 4.08
C GLY A 145 8.44 -10.40 4.35
N LEU A 146 7.50 -10.81 3.48
CA LEU A 146 6.86 -12.11 3.56
C LEU A 146 7.86 -13.25 3.36
N ALA A 147 8.71 -13.17 2.33
CA ALA A 147 9.71 -14.19 2.06
C ALA A 147 10.68 -14.33 3.24
N VAL A 148 11.17 -13.22 3.81
CA VAL A 148 12.04 -13.24 4.99
C VAL A 148 11.36 -13.93 6.18
N ILE A 149 10.11 -13.59 6.49
CA ILE A 149 9.40 -14.23 7.60
C ILE A 149 9.23 -15.73 7.35
N LEU A 150 8.89 -16.14 6.12
CA LEU A 150 8.73 -17.55 5.77
C LEU A 150 10.06 -18.33 5.85
N GLU A 151 11.17 -17.72 5.42
CA GLU A 151 12.51 -18.28 5.59
C GLU A 151 12.83 -18.46 7.08
N GLU A 152 12.54 -17.46 7.93
CA GLU A 152 12.78 -17.54 9.39
C GLU A 152 11.87 -18.54 10.11
N THR A 153 10.65 -18.77 9.61
CA THR A 153 9.71 -19.75 10.19
C THR A 153 9.87 -21.16 9.63
N GLY A 154 10.76 -21.36 8.65
CA GLY A 154 11.06 -22.66 8.05
C GLY A 154 10.14 -23.08 6.90
N ASP A 155 9.29 -22.17 6.41
CA ASP A 155 8.40 -22.38 5.26
C ASP A 155 9.13 -22.10 3.92
N GLU A 156 10.34 -22.64 3.77
CA GLU A 156 11.28 -22.35 2.67
C GLU A 156 10.69 -22.57 1.27
N ALA A 157 9.89 -23.63 1.10
CA ALA A 157 9.21 -23.90 -0.17
C ALA A 157 8.22 -22.79 -0.54
N VAL A 158 7.49 -22.24 0.44
CA VAL A 158 6.55 -21.14 0.20
C VAL A 158 7.32 -19.84 0.00
N ALA A 159 8.43 -19.63 0.71
CA ALA A 159 9.31 -18.49 0.50
C ALA A 159 9.84 -18.45 -0.96
N LEU A 160 10.28 -19.59 -1.50
CA LEU A 160 10.76 -19.70 -2.87
C LEU A 160 9.67 -19.28 -3.89
N GLU A 161 8.42 -19.72 -3.72
CA GLU A 161 7.30 -19.29 -4.55
C GLU A 161 7.06 -17.77 -4.49
N VAL A 162 7.23 -17.16 -3.31
CA VAL A 162 7.15 -15.70 -3.15
C VAL A 162 8.30 -15.01 -3.88
N LEU A 163 9.53 -15.51 -3.78
CA LEU A 163 10.68 -14.96 -4.49
C LEU A 163 10.52 -15.03 -6.02
N TYR A 164 9.87 -16.07 -6.54
CA TYR A 164 9.55 -16.13 -7.97
C TYR A 164 8.57 -15.04 -8.39
N LYS A 165 7.56 -14.72 -7.57
CA LYS A 165 6.68 -13.57 -7.85
C LYS A 165 7.44 -12.26 -7.85
N ILE A 166 8.37 -12.07 -6.90
CA ILE A 166 9.25 -10.89 -6.90
C ILE A 166 10.07 -10.84 -8.19
N ARG A 167 10.58 -11.98 -8.68
CA ARG A 167 11.37 -12.04 -9.93
C ARG A 167 10.56 -11.64 -11.16
N GLU A 168 9.26 -11.89 -11.19
CA GLU A 168 8.38 -11.43 -12.29
C GLU A 168 8.20 -9.91 -12.27
N ILE A 169 8.20 -9.29 -11.08
CA ILE A 169 7.96 -7.85 -10.90
C ILE A 169 9.25 -7.04 -11.01
N HIS A 170 10.31 -7.53 -10.38
CA HIS A 170 11.61 -6.88 -10.24
C HIS A 170 12.74 -7.90 -10.41
N PRO A 171 13.04 -8.33 -11.65
CA PRO A 171 14.07 -9.35 -11.91
C PRO A 171 15.47 -8.95 -11.43
N GLN A 172 15.76 -7.64 -11.43
CA GLN A 172 17.05 -7.08 -11.06
C GLN A 172 17.17 -6.70 -9.57
N MET A 173 16.23 -7.14 -8.72
CA MET A 173 16.30 -6.85 -7.29
C MET A 173 17.60 -7.40 -6.69
N GLU A 174 18.28 -6.57 -5.91
CA GLU A 174 19.55 -6.93 -5.30
C GLU A 174 19.42 -8.22 -4.47
N GLY A 175 20.33 -9.16 -4.69
CA GLY A 175 20.39 -10.43 -3.97
C GLY A 175 19.31 -11.46 -4.30
N LEU A 176 18.27 -11.11 -5.10
CA LEU A 176 17.13 -12.00 -5.37
C LEU A 176 17.55 -13.33 -6.01
N SER A 177 18.36 -13.28 -7.07
CA SER A 177 18.83 -14.49 -7.78
C SER A 177 19.65 -15.40 -6.88
N ALA A 178 20.45 -14.84 -5.97
CA ALA A 178 21.24 -15.61 -5.01
C ALA A 178 20.35 -16.28 -3.95
N ARG A 179 19.33 -15.57 -3.44
CA ARG A 179 18.34 -16.10 -2.50
C ARG A 179 17.55 -17.26 -3.11
N ILE A 180 17.07 -17.09 -4.35
CA ILE A 180 16.38 -18.13 -5.11
C ILE A 180 17.25 -19.38 -5.25
N ALA A 181 18.49 -19.22 -5.74
CA ALA A 181 19.40 -20.35 -5.96
C ALA A 181 19.74 -21.09 -4.66
N ALA A 182 19.86 -20.37 -3.54
CA ALA A 182 20.09 -20.98 -2.24
C ALA A 182 18.93 -21.87 -1.79
N LEU A 183 17.69 -21.38 -1.92
CA LEU A 183 16.49 -22.16 -1.55
C LEU A 183 16.24 -23.33 -2.51
N GLU A 184 16.47 -23.15 -3.82
CA GLU A 184 16.39 -24.26 -4.80
C GLU A 184 17.35 -25.39 -4.45
N LEU A 185 18.59 -25.06 -4.06
CA LEU A 185 19.59 -26.05 -3.66
C LEU A 185 19.20 -26.74 -2.35
N ALA A 186 18.75 -25.99 -1.35
CA ALA A 186 18.33 -26.53 -0.06
C ALA A 186 17.18 -27.54 -0.24
N LEU A 187 16.14 -27.16 -0.99
CA LEU A 187 14.97 -28.01 -1.22
C LEU A 187 15.28 -29.20 -2.14
N GLY A 188 16.09 -29.00 -3.19
CA GLY A 188 16.53 -30.08 -4.09
C GLY A 188 17.43 -31.13 -3.41
N GLY A 189 18.20 -30.72 -2.40
CA GLY A 189 19.07 -31.61 -1.61
C GLY A 189 18.34 -32.46 -0.57
N THR A 190 17.09 -32.12 -0.22
CA THR A 190 16.27 -32.88 0.77
C THR A 190 15.46 -34.04 0.18
N ALA A 191 15.51 -34.24 -1.14
CA ALA A 191 14.74 -35.26 -1.86
C ALA A 191 15.45 -36.64 -2.01
N LEU A 192 16.46 -36.95 -1.20
CA LEU A 192 17.23 -38.21 -1.21
C LEU A 192 17.06 -38.99 0.11
#